data_AF-A0A9D9M5E9-F1
#
_entry.id   AF-A0A9D9M5E9-F1
#
_cell.length_a   1.000
_cell.length_b   1.000
_cell.length_c   1.000
_cell.angle_alpha   90.00
_cell.angle_beta   90.00
_cell.angle_gamma   90.00
#
_symmetry.space_group_name_H-M   'P 1'
#
loop_
_entity.id
_entity.type
_entity.pdbx_description
1 polymer ?
#
loop_
_entity_poly.entity_id
_entity_poly.type
_entity_poly.pdbx_seq_one_letter_code
_entity_poly.pdbx_strand_id
1 'polypeptide(L)'
;MSAVQRKSTLMLPLRIVFTQEGSSQFLSKNTKLKKMKLADNTEEFGIETNSIAPSLLQRMFLADYISKLEITMPEFSSSRQDILDLSKLTVYGVLYKQMDKMVLSQIFETEILKKYNRLNPSQMFDSKTQMSTSSLRAKMLVMESQYQRVKDEILKPVRGKILAGKDVTIEEKNVSLLLAEKYMDNLSLYTWYLILRFFKGDDFAVIQRIIQPILESFMDKSQIAEYIALMLMELAINSENNNFRKEAKIMYRGIMDETQAIYDPDIRKKIISEITRKREFVSISWRFGGGSTSIGTQNRLQIMLYNKEDVYDELKENIDSQKASSSKEKSLIDFYNTSSEQDDTSLGLYYLSYLSEACQKVNVKFDSLVNQFSTNDLTVITLSFNF
;
A
#
# COMPACT_ATOMS: atom_id res chain seq x y z
N MET A 1 21.75 -18.71 7.11
CA MET A 1 21.16 -19.14 5.82
C MET A 1 19.83 -19.83 6.07
N SER A 2 18.73 -19.14 5.75
CA SER A 2 17.52 -19.76 5.19
C SER A 2 17.07 -18.77 4.11
N ALA A 3 17.25 -19.14 2.85
CA ALA A 3 16.74 -18.34 1.75
C ALA A 3 15.21 -18.46 1.80
N VAL A 4 14.54 -17.48 2.41
CA VAL A 4 13.09 -17.31 2.27
C VAL A 4 12.84 -17.22 0.76
N GLN A 5 12.34 -18.31 0.17
CA GLN A 5 11.91 -18.32 -1.22
C GLN A 5 10.88 -17.21 -1.37
N ARG A 6 11.26 -16.12 -2.03
CA ARG A 6 10.30 -15.07 -2.41
C ARG A 6 9.23 -15.76 -3.25
N LYS A 7 8.00 -15.86 -2.75
CA LYS A 7 6.86 -16.30 -3.56
C LYS A 7 6.86 -15.47 -4.84
N SER A 8 6.93 -16.14 -5.99
CA SER A 8 6.95 -15.49 -7.30
C SER A 8 5.60 -14.86 -7.66
N THR A 9 4.54 -15.22 -6.92
CA THR A 9 3.15 -14.93 -7.24
C THR A 9 2.33 -14.77 -5.96
N LEU A 10 1.46 -13.75 -5.93
CA LEU A 10 0.40 -13.60 -4.93
C LEU A 10 -0.81 -14.45 -5.36
N MET A 11 -1.33 -15.28 -4.48
CA MET A 11 -2.47 -16.16 -4.73
C MET A 11 -3.72 -15.62 -4.04
N LEU A 12 -4.35 -14.62 -4.65
CA LEU A 12 -5.54 -13.94 -4.12
C LEU A 12 -6.57 -13.73 -5.23
N PRO A 13 -7.88 -13.80 -4.94
CA PRO A 13 -8.95 -13.43 -5.87
C PRO A 13 -8.99 -11.91 -6.03
N LEU A 14 -8.07 -11.38 -6.83
CA LEU A 14 -7.82 -9.96 -7.02
C LEU A 14 -8.63 -9.42 -8.20
N ARG A 15 -9.44 -8.40 -7.92
CA ARG A 15 -10.03 -7.51 -8.91
C ARG A 15 -9.13 -6.29 -9.07
N ILE A 16 -8.72 -6.01 -10.30
CA ILE A 16 -7.88 -4.86 -10.65
C ILE A 16 -8.71 -3.94 -11.53
N VAL A 17 -9.04 -2.76 -11.01
CA VAL A 17 -9.76 -1.72 -11.74
C VAL A 17 -8.76 -0.75 -12.35
N PHE A 18 -8.98 -0.39 -13.61
CA PHE A 18 -8.07 0.45 -14.36
C PHE A 18 -8.47 1.92 -14.35
N THR A 19 -7.45 2.78 -14.50
CA THR A 19 -7.63 4.18 -14.92
C THR A 19 -8.04 4.25 -16.40
N GLN A 20 -8.33 5.45 -16.90
CA GLN A 20 -8.59 5.65 -18.32
C GLN A 20 -7.36 5.32 -19.18
N GLU A 21 -6.18 5.73 -18.71
CA GLU A 21 -4.90 5.44 -19.34
C GLU A 21 -4.60 3.93 -19.33
N GLY A 22 -4.81 3.27 -18.18
CA GLY A 22 -4.68 1.82 -18.05
C GLY A 22 -5.63 1.08 -19.00
N SER A 23 -6.91 1.46 -19.02
CA SER A 23 -7.91 0.85 -19.90
C SER A 23 -7.51 0.97 -21.36
N SER A 24 -7.09 2.15 -21.80
CA SER A 24 -6.65 2.41 -23.17
C SER A 24 -5.45 1.54 -23.56
N GLN A 25 -4.50 1.35 -22.65
CA GLN A 25 -3.30 0.54 -22.89
C GLN A 25 -3.60 -0.97 -22.98
N PHE A 26 -4.59 -1.46 -22.23
CA PHE A 26 -4.99 -2.86 -22.30
C PHE A 26 -5.85 -3.15 -23.53
N LEU A 27 -6.73 -2.21 -23.90
CA LEU A 27 -7.53 -2.29 -25.13
C LEU A 27 -6.66 -2.26 -26.39
N SER A 28 -5.62 -1.42 -26.43
CA SER A 28 -4.68 -1.37 -27.57
C SER A 28 -3.91 -2.68 -27.79
N LYS A 29 -3.82 -3.52 -26.74
CA LYS A 29 -3.23 -4.86 -26.78
C LYS A 29 -4.25 -5.98 -26.98
N ASN A 30 -5.49 -5.65 -27.35
CA ASN A 30 -6.62 -6.58 -27.51
C ASN A 30 -6.98 -7.38 -26.25
N THR A 31 -6.66 -6.86 -25.05
CA THR A 31 -7.11 -7.48 -23.80
C THR A 31 -8.55 -7.06 -23.52
N LYS A 32 -9.45 -8.05 -23.37
CA LYS A 32 -10.85 -7.79 -23.02
C LYS A 32 -10.95 -7.37 -21.56
N LEU A 33 -11.50 -6.17 -21.34
CA LEU A 33 -11.86 -5.69 -20.00
C LEU A 33 -13.23 -6.25 -19.61
N LYS A 34 -13.38 -6.65 -18.35
CA LYS A 34 -14.64 -7.09 -17.78
C LYS A 34 -15.29 -5.93 -17.04
N LYS A 35 -16.61 -5.83 -17.16
CA LYS A 35 -17.43 -5.03 -16.24
C LYS A 35 -17.66 -5.87 -14.98
N MET A 36 -17.26 -5.35 -13.83
CA MET A 36 -17.27 -6.05 -12.55
C MET A 36 -18.08 -5.24 -11.54
N LYS A 37 -18.89 -5.93 -10.74
CA LYS A 37 -19.59 -5.31 -9.62
C LYS A 37 -18.76 -5.48 -8.35
N LEU A 38 -18.44 -4.37 -7.69
CA LEU A 38 -17.63 -4.34 -6.48
C LEU A 38 -18.47 -4.44 -5.21
N ALA A 39 -17.80 -4.53 -4.05
CA ALA A 39 -18.45 -4.68 -2.74
C ALA A 39 -19.39 -3.51 -2.40
N ASP A 40 -19.06 -2.30 -2.82
CA ASP A 40 -19.89 -1.09 -2.67
C ASP A 40 -21.03 -0.98 -3.71
N ASN A 41 -21.30 -2.06 -4.44
CA ASN A 41 -22.24 -2.14 -5.57
C ASN A 41 -21.89 -1.26 -6.79
N THR A 42 -20.73 -0.61 -6.83
CA THR A 42 -20.30 0.13 -8.03
C THR A 42 -19.92 -0.83 -9.15
N GLU A 43 -20.18 -0.41 -10.38
CA GLU A 43 -19.76 -1.15 -11.57
C GLU A 43 -18.53 -0.50 -12.19
N GLU A 44 -17.46 -1.27 -12.34
CA GLU A 44 -16.14 -0.78 -12.76
C GLU A 44 -15.55 -1.67 -13.85
N PHE A 45 -14.62 -1.13 -14.65
CA PHE A 45 -13.95 -1.88 -15.71
C PHE A 45 -12.53 -2.30 -15.30
N GLY A 46 -12.19 -3.55 -15.59
CA GLY A 46 -10.88 -4.08 -15.23
C GLY A 46 -10.72 -5.57 -15.51
N ILE A 47 -9.91 -6.23 -14.69
CA ILE A 47 -9.65 -7.68 -14.78
C ILE A 47 -9.81 -8.35 -13.42
N GLU A 48 -10.23 -9.61 -13.44
CA GLU A 48 -10.25 -10.49 -12.27
C GLU A 48 -9.21 -11.60 -12.48
N THR A 49 -8.41 -11.87 -11.45
CA THR A 49 -7.41 -12.95 -11.46
C THR A 49 -7.29 -13.56 -10.07
N ASN A 50 -7.01 -14.87 -10.00
CA ASN A 50 -6.70 -15.56 -8.75
C ASN A 50 -5.21 -15.59 -8.42
N SER A 51 -4.39 -15.06 -9.32
CA SER A 51 -2.95 -14.98 -9.10
C SER A 51 -2.32 -13.82 -9.86
N ILE A 52 -1.29 -13.19 -9.28
CA ILE A 52 -0.55 -12.13 -9.95
C ILE A 52 0.90 -12.07 -9.47
N ALA A 53 1.84 -11.85 -10.39
CA ALA A 53 3.22 -11.57 -10.04
C ALA A 53 3.32 -10.18 -9.37
N PRO A 54 3.92 -10.05 -8.17
CA PRO A 54 4.09 -8.76 -7.50
C PRO A 54 4.75 -7.70 -8.40
N SER A 55 5.77 -8.11 -9.18
CA SER A 55 6.48 -7.20 -10.10
C SER A 55 5.62 -6.69 -11.25
N LEU A 56 4.62 -7.46 -11.71
CA LEU A 56 3.67 -6.99 -12.70
C LEU A 56 2.72 -5.96 -12.09
N LEU A 57 2.17 -6.26 -10.91
CA LEU A 57 1.27 -5.36 -10.19
C LEU A 57 1.95 -4.02 -9.88
N GLN A 58 3.18 -4.07 -9.38
CA GLN A 58 3.98 -2.88 -9.09
C GLN A 58 4.24 -2.04 -10.36
N ARG A 59 4.60 -2.66 -11.49
CA ARG A 59 4.79 -1.93 -12.76
C ARG A 59 3.51 -1.26 -13.24
N MET A 60 2.37 -1.93 -13.14
CA MET A 60 1.07 -1.36 -13.49
C MET A 60 0.70 -0.20 -12.58
N PHE A 61 1.03 -0.30 -11.29
CA PHE A 61 0.84 0.76 -10.32
C PHE A 61 1.67 2.01 -10.65
N LEU A 62 2.97 1.84 -10.86
CA LEU A 62 3.91 2.93 -11.19
C LEU A 62 3.60 3.58 -12.55
N ALA A 63 2.97 2.84 -13.46
CA ALA A 63 2.51 3.34 -14.76
C ALA A 63 1.15 4.05 -14.71
N ASP A 64 0.58 4.29 -13.53
CA ASP A 64 -0.74 4.92 -13.37
C ASP A 64 -1.89 4.14 -14.03
N TYR A 65 -1.76 2.83 -14.19
CA TYR A 65 -2.80 2.01 -14.83
C TYR A 65 -3.89 1.53 -13.88
N ILE A 66 -3.63 1.53 -12.57
CA ILE A 66 -4.54 0.98 -11.56
C ILE A 66 -5.15 2.12 -10.76
N SER A 67 -6.49 2.14 -10.67
CA SER A 67 -7.24 3.08 -9.83
C SER A 67 -7.69 2.43 -8.51
N LYS A 68 -8.00 1.13 -8.54
CA LYS A 68 -8.50 0.40 -7.39
C LYS A 68 -8.12 -1.09 -7.46
N LEU A 69 -7.83 -1.67 -6.31
CA LEU A 69 -7.75 -3.11 -6.09
C LEU A 69 -8.86 -3.54 -5.14
N GLU A 70 -9.40 -4.74 -5.32
CA GLU A 70 -10.35 -5.35 -4.39
C GLU A 70 -10.09 -6.85 -4.28
N ILE A 71 -10.13 -7.37 -3.05
CA ILE A 71 -10.22 -8.80 -2.77
C ILE A 71 -11.50 -9.06 -1.98
N THR A 72 -12.18 -10.16 -2.29
CA THR A 72 -13.42 -10.58 -1.62
C THR A 72 -13.30 -12.07 -1.31
N MET A 73 -13.38 -12.43 -0.02
CA MET A 73 -13.15 -13.80 0.44
C MET A 73 -14.04 -14.14 1.64
N PRO A 74 -14.40 -15.43 1.81
CA PRO A 74 -15.05 -15.90 3.05
C PRO A 74 -14.07 -15.99 4.22
N GLU A 75 -12.78 -16.13 3.94
CA GLU A 75 -11.72 -16.34 4.93
C GLU A 75 -10.44 -15.64 4.45
N PHE A 76 -9.87 -14.78 5.29
CA PHE A 76 -8.63 -14.04 5.04
C PHE A 76 -7.44 -14.73 5.72
N SER A 77 -7.66 -15.37 6.87
CA SER A 77 -6.62 -16.07 7.64
C SER A 77 -5.82 -17.09 6.82
N SER A 78 -6.45 -17.80 5.87
CA SER A 78 -5.78 -18.77 4.98
C SER A 78 -4.85 -18.13 3.93
N SER A 79 -4.98 -16.83 3.67
CA SER A 79 -4.15 -16.09 2.71
C SER A 79 -3.38 -14.93 3.36
N ARG A 80 -3.16 -15.00 4.69
CA ARG A 80 -2.55 -13.94 5.51
C ARG A 80 -1.30 -13.31 4.88
N GLN A 81 -0.32 -14.13 4.50
CA GLN A 81 0.94 -13.62 3.97
C GLN A 81 0.75 -12.85 2.65
N ASP A 82 -0.11 -13.34 1.76
CA ASP A 82 -0.32 -12.72 0.46
C ASP A 82 -1.08 -11.38 0.61
N ILE A 83 -1.99 -11.27 1.60
CA ILE A 83 -2.68 -10.02 1.95
C ILE A 83 -1.70 -9.00 2.55
N LEU A 84 -0.81 -9.42 3.46
CA LEU A 84 0.22 -8.56 4.03
C LEU A 84 1.16 -8.04 2.93
N ASP A 85 1.61 -8.92 2.04
CA ASP A 85 2.50 -8.56 0.93
C ASP A 85 1.81 -7.63 -0.08
N LEU A 86 0.55 -7.87 -0.42
CA LEU A 86 -0.25 -6.97 -1.26
C LEU A 86 -0.37 -5.59 -0.62
N SER A 87 -0.70 -5.53 0.66
CA SER A 87 -0.86 -4.28 1.41
C SER A 87 0.43 -3.46 1.40
N LYS A 88 1.56 -4.10 1.73
CA LYS A 88 2.88 -3.45 1.67
C LYS A 88 3.23 -2.97 0.27
N LEU A 89 2.96 -3.79 -0.75
CA LEU A 89 3.20 -3.42 -2.15
C LEU A 89 2.42 -2.17 -2.55
N THR A 90 1.16 -2.03 -2.13
CA THR A 90 0.36 -0.82 -2.42
C THR A 90 0.94 0.42 -1.76
N VAL A 91 1.34 0.35 -0.48
CA VAL A 91 1.96 1.46 0.24
C VAL A 91 3.28 1.87 -0.40
N TYR A 92 4.15 0.91 -0.71
CA TYR A 92 5.41 1.19 -1.41
C TYR A 92 5.16 1.80 -2.80
N GLY A 93 4.16 1.31 -3.54
CA GLY A 93 3.77 1.89 -4.82
C GLY A 93 3.41 3.37 -4.72
N VAL A 94 2.62 3.75 -3.71
CA VAL A 94 2.24 5.15 -3.44
C VAL A 94 3.48 5.99 -3.12
N LEU A 95 4.32 5.49 -2.21
CA LEU A 95 5.55 6.18 -1.80
C LEU A 95 6.51 6.39 -2.98
N TYR A 96 6.76 5.38 -3.81
CA TYR A 96 7.64 5.52 -4.97
C TYR A 96 7.18 6.63 -5.91
N LYS A 97 5.88 6.69 -6.23
CA LYS A 97 5.34 7.73 -7.12
C LYS A 97 5.43 9.12 -6.50
N GLN A 98 5.09 9.25 -5.23
CA GLN A 98 5.16 10.54 -4.55
C GLN A 98 6.58 11.07 -4.49
N MET A 99 7.53 10.22 -4.08
CA MET A 99 8.91 10.62 -3.91
C MET A 99 9.57 10.94 -5.26
N ASP A 100 9.26 10.18 -6.32
CA ASP A 100 9.69 10.50 -7.69
C ASP A 100 9.19 11.89 -8.12
N LYS A 101 7.91 12.21 -7.86
CA LYS A 101 7.33 13.54 -8.13
C LYS A 101 8.02 14.64 -7.32
N MET A 102 8.36 14.40 -6.06
CA MET A 102 9.08 15.35 -5.21
C MET A 102 10.51 15.61 -5.70
N VAL A 103 11.22 14.55 -6.16
CA VAL A 103 12.54 14.70 -6.77
C VAL A 103 12.41 15.57 -8.02
N LEU A 104 11.48 15.26 -8.92
CA LEU A 104 11.26 16.04 -10.14
C LEU A 104 10.93 17.50 -9.85
N SER A 105 9.99 17.77 -8.94
CA SER A 105 9.61 19.15 -8.61
C SER A 105 10.78 19.96 -8.08
N GLN A 106 11.58 19.38 -7.17
CA GLN A 106 12.75 20.08 -6.64
C GLN A 106 13.86 20.26 -7.68
N ILE A 107 14.07 19.30 -8.59
CA ILE A 107 15.01 19.46 -9.71
C ILE A 107 14.57 20.61 -10.63
N PHE A 108 13.27 20.73 -10.92
CA PHE A 108 12.74 21.82 -11.74
C PHE A 108 12.96 23.21 -11.15
N GLU A 109 13.05 23.31 -9.83
CA GLU A 109 13.26 24.56 -9.12
C GLU A 109 14.74 25.00 -9.07
N THR A 110 15.67 24.10 -9.43
CA THR A 110 17.11 24.41 -9.41
C THR A 110 17.53 25.45 -10.46
N GLU A 111 18.53 26.25 -10.13
CA GLU A 111 19.15 27.17 -11.09
C GLU A 111 19.87 26.44 -12.23
N ILE A 112 20.30 25.19 -12.00
CA ILE A 112 20.92 24.32 -13.02
C ILE A 112 19.95 24.12 -14.17
N LEU A 113 18.72 23.70 -13.87
CA LEU A 113 17.72 23.46 -14.91
C LEU A 113 17.21 24.76 -15.52
N LYS A 114 16.97 25.80 -14.72
CA LYS A 114 16.55 27.11 -15.25
C LYS A 114 17.58 27.67 -16.23
N LYS A 115 18.88 27.58 -15.91
CA LYS A 115 19.96 27.99 -16.80
C LYS A 115 20.01 27.12 -18.06
N TYR A 116 19.87 25.80 -17.93
CA TYR A 116 19.79 24.91 -19.08
C TYR A 116 18.62 25.27 -20.02
N ASN A 117 17.42 25.50 -19.47
CA ASN A 117 16.24 25.84 -20.25
C ASN A 117 16.39 27.19 -20.96
N ARG A 118 17.02 28.20 -20.33
CA ARG A 118 17.33 29.49 -20.97
C ARG A 118 18.27 29.33 -22.16
N LEU A 119 19.25 28.43 -22.06
CA LEU A 119 20.21 28.15 -23.14
C LEU A 119 19.64 27.22 -24.22
N ASN A 120 18.61 26.42 -23.90
CA ASN A 120 18.02 25.42 -24.79
C ASN A 120 16.48 25.56 -24.85
N PRO A 121 15.94 26.70 -25.32
CA PRO A 121 14.50 26.97 -25.26
C PRO A 121 13.66 25.96 -26.07
N SER A 122 14.20 25.38 -27.14
CA SER A 122 13.52 24.36 -27.95
C SER A 122 13.58 22.94 -27.35
N GLN A 123 14.37 22.74 -26.29
CA GLN A 123 14.54 21.46 -25.58
C GLN A 123 14.44 21.65 -24.07
N MET A 124 13.52 22.52 -23.65
CA MET A 124 13.30 22.77 -22.22
C MET A 124 12.76 21.53 -21.51
N PHE A 125 13.15 21.38 -20.25
CA PHE A 125 12.60 20.38 -19.34
C PHE A 125 11.72 21.08 -18.30
N ASP A 126 10.48 20.65 -18.22
CA ASP A 126 9.51 21.09 -17.23
C ASP A 126 8.55 19.93 -16.86
N SER A 127 7.56 20.25 -16.01
CA SER A 127 6.53 19.30 -15.59
C SER A 127 5.56 18.88 -16.70
N LYS A 128 5.57 19.56 -17.84
CA LYS A 128 4.71 19.28 -19.01
C LYS A 128 5.47 18.55 -20.12
N THR A 129 6.79 18.43 -19.99
CA THR A 129 7.65 17.82 -21.00
C THR A 129 7.32 16.35 -21.12
N GLN A 130 6.73 15.97 -22.25
CA GLN A 130 6.40 14.58 -22.55
C GLN A 130 7.50 13.95 -23.42
N MET A 131 8.22 13.00 -22.85
CA MET A 131 9.16 12.16 -23.59
C MET A 131 8.58 10.75 -23.71
N SER A 132 8.59 10.19 -24.92
CA SER A 132 8.15 8.80 -25.10
C SER A 132 9.05 7.84 -24.32
N THR A 133 8.45 6.81 -23.72
CA THR A 133 9.18 5.78 -22.96
C THR A 133 10.27 5.10 -23.81
N SER A 134 10.03 4.90 -25.11
CA SER A 134 11.01 4.34 -26.04
C SER A 134 12.25 5.24 -26.17
N SER A 135 12.05 6.56 -26.30
CA SER A 135 13.14 7.53 -26.40
C SER A 135 13.95 7.63 -25.11
N LEU A 136 13.27 7.62 -23.96
CA LEU A 136 13.95 7.61 -22.65
C LEU A 136 14.77 6.34 -22.45
N ARG A 137 14.24 5.16 -22.80
CA ARG A 137 15.00 3.90 -22.74
C ARG A 137 16.25 3.93 -23.63
N ALA A 138 16.12 4.43 -24.86
CA ALA A 138 17.26 4.56 -25.76
C ALA A 138 18.35 5.47 -25.19
N LYS A 139 17.96 6.60 -24.58
CA LYS A 139 18.90 7.52 -23.91
C LYS A 139 19.54 6.88 -22.67
N MET A 140 18.78 6.18 -21.85
CA MET A 140 19.26 5.50 -20.65
C MET A 140 20.28 4.40 -20.97
N LEU A 141 20.05 3.62 -22.04
CA LEU A 141 20.99 2.59 -22.51
C LEU A 141 22.38 3.15 -22.83
N VAL A 142 22.46 4.36 -23.39
CA VAL A 142 23.73 5.04 -23.67
C VAL A 142 24.46 5.46 -22.38
N MET A 143 23.71 5.65 -21.29
CA MET A 143 24.20 6.14 -20.00
C MET A 143 24.33 5.05 -18.93
N GLU A 144 24.20 3.76 -19.27
CA GLU A 144 24.14 2.64 -18.32
C GLU A 144 25.35 2.58 -17.36
N SER A 145 26.57 2.83 -17.86
CA SER A 145 27.76 2.84 -17.01
C SER A 145 27.78 4.03 -16.03
N GLN A 146 27.20 5.16 -16.42
CA GLN A 146 27.06 6.34 -15.57
C GLN A 146 25.95 6.11 -14.52
N TYR A 147 24.88 5.42 -14.91
CA TYR A 147 23.76 5.07 -14.03
C TYR A 147 24.23 4.37 -12.76
N GLN A 148 24.98 3.26 -12.88
CA GLN A 148 25.41 2.50 -11.71
C GLN A 148 26.31 3.32 -10.78
N ARG A 149 27.26 4.06 -11.36
CA ARG A 149 28.16 4.93 -10.60
C ARG A 149 27.40 6.03 -9.84
N VAL A 150 26.49 6.72 -10.52
CA VAL A 150 25.71 7.82 -9.93
C VAL A 150 24.76 7.30 -8.85
N LYS A 151 24.13 6.14 -9.06
CA LYS A 151 23.31 5.45 -8.06
C LYS A 151 24.13 5.17 -6.80
N ASP A 152 25.32 4.61 -6.94
CA ASP A 152 26.20 4.31 -5.79
C ASP A 152 26.67 5.58 -5.07
N GLU A 153 27.02 6.64 -5.80
CA GLU A 153 27.41 7.93 -5.20
C GLU A 153 26.25 8.56 -4.39
N ILE A 154 25.00 8.47 -4.86
CA ILE A 154 23.81 8.94 -4.12
C ILE A 154 23.57 8.08 -2.87
N LEU A 155 23.67 6.74 -2.99
CA LEU A 155 23.37 5.81 -1.91
C LEU A 155 24.45 5.78 -0.81
N LYS A 156 25.70 6.11 -1.14
CA LYS A 156 26.84 5.96 -0.21
C LYS A 156 26.62 6.63 1.16
N PRO A 157 26.16 7.89 1.27
CA PRO A 157 25.92 8.52 2.58
C PRO A 157 24.80 7.85 3.37
N VAL A 158 23.72 7.44 2.69
CA VAL A 158 22.58 6.76 3.32
C VAL A 158 22.96 5.37 3.82
N ARG A 159 23.70 4.60 3.01
CA ARG A 159 24.28 3.30 3.41
C ARG A 159 25.19 3.47 4.63
N GLY A 160 26.00 4.53 4.65
CA GLY A 160 26.87 4.86 5.79
C GLY A 160 26.07 5.11 7.09
N LYS A 161 24.97 5.88 7.02
CA LYS A 161 24.08 6.13 8.16
C LYS A 161 23.44 4.83 8.66
N ILE A 162 22.92 3.99 7.77
CA ILE A 162 22.29 2.71 8.11
C ILE A 162 23.27 1.78 8.84
N LEU A 163 24.49 1.65 8.32
CA LEU A 163 25.50 0.76 8.90
C LEU A 163 25.99 1.24 10.28
N ALA A 164 26.03 2.56 10.49
CA ALA A 164 26.47 3.19 11.74
C ALA A 164 25.46 3.07 12.90
N GLY A 165 24.18 2.75 12.64
CA GLY A 165 23.17 2.58 13.68
C GLY A 165 23.55 1.45 14.65
N LYS A 166 23.75 1.75 15.94
CA LYS A 166 24.21 0.75 16.93
C LYS A 166 23.08 -0.11 17.49
N ASP A 167 21.87 0.43 17.55
CA ASP A 167 20.70 -0.21 18.17
C ASP A 167 19.79 -0.92 17.16
N VAL A 168 20.32 -1.26 15.98
CA VAL A 168 19.59 -1.89 14.87
C VAL A 168 20.27 -3.21 14.53
N THR A 169 19.47 -4.27 14.42
CA THR A 169 19.96 -5.62 14.08
C THR A 169 20.58 -5.66 12.68
N ILE A 170 21.40 -6.68 12.40
CA ILE A 170 22.02 -6.86 11.08
C ILE A 170 20.93 -7.09 10.03
N GLU A 171 19.88 -7.81 10.39
CA GLU A 171 18.72 -8.11 9.57
C GLU A 171 17.97 -6.83 9.18
N GLU A 172 17.65 -5.96 10.15
CA GLU A 172 17.01 -4.67 9.89
C GLU A 172 17.88 -3.72 9.04
N LYS A 173 19.20 -3.73 9.26
CA LYS A 173 20.14 -3.01 8.39
C LYS A 173 20.08 -3.52 6.95
N ASN A 174 20.09 -4.84 6.75
CA ASN A 174 20.01 -5.44 5.42
C ASN A 174 18.69 -5.11 4.71
N VAL A 175 17.57 -5.14 5.45
CA VAL A 175 16.26 -4.72 4.93
C VAL A 175 16.30 -3.25 4.51
N SER A 176 16.87 -2.38 5.36
CA SER A 176 16.99 -0.94 5.09
C SER A 176 17.86 -0.65 3.86
N LEU A 177 18.99 -1.34 3.71
CA LEU A 177 19.86 -1.22 2.54
C LEU A 177 19.13 -1.63 1.26
N LEU A 178 18.39 -2.74 1.30
CA LEU A 178 17.59 -3.22 0.17
C LEU A 178 16.46 -2.23 -0.19
N LEU A 179 15.80 -1.64 0.81
CA LEU A 179 14.75 -0.64 0.59
C LEU A 179 15.29 0.63 -0.06
N ALA A 180 16.44 1.13 0.41
CA ALA A 180 17.10 2.29 -0.18
C ALA A 180 17.49 2.03 -1.64
N GLU A 181 17.97 0.83 -1.94
CA GLU A 181 18.32 0.44 -3.30
C GLU A 181 17.08 0.32 -4.20
N LYS A 182 16.02 -0.33 -3.69
CA LYS A 182 14.73 -0.43 -4.40
C LYS A 182 14.11 0.93 -4.68
N TYR A 183 14.24 1.90 -3.78
CA TYR A 183 13.78 3.26 -4.04
C TYR A 183 14.42 3.83 -5.31
N MET A 184 15.76 3.77 -5.38
CA MET A 184 16.49 4.28 -6.55
C MET A 184 16.11 3.52 -7.83
N ASP A 185 15.85 2.21 -7.75
CA ASP A 185 15.43 1.39 -8.89
C ASP A 185 14.01 1.72 -9.40
N ASN A 186 13.17 2.33 -8.55
CA ASN A 186 11.78 2.66 -8.90
C ASN A 186 11.55 4.14 -9.26
N LEU A 187 12.60 4.98 -9.27
CA LEU A 187 12.51 6.31 -9.87
C LEU A 187 12.19 6.19 -11.37
N SER A 188 11.43 7.14 -11.89
CA SER A 188 11.02 7.09 -13.29
C SER A 188 12.22 7.27 -14.22
N LEU A 189 12.10 6.75 -15.46
CA LEU A 189 13.13 6.92 -16.48
C LEU A 189 13.42 8.40 -16.76
N TYR A 190 12.42 9.27 -16.62
CA TYR A 190 12.58 10.70 -16.82
C TYR A 190 13.38 11.34 -15.68
N THR A 191 13.06 10.99 -14.43
CA THR A 191 13.86 11.41 -13.26
C THR A 191 15.31 10.99 -13.41
N TRP A 192 15.56 9.72 -13.72
CA TRP A 192 16.91 9.21 -13.96
C TRP A 192 17.62 9.92 -15.10
N TYR A 193 16.92 10.18 -16.21
CA TYR A 193 17.50 10.91 -17.32
C TYR A 193 17.94 12.33 -16.91
N LEU A 194 17.15 13.05 -16.12
CA LEU A 194 17.54 14.37 -15.61
C LEU A 194 18.73 14.28 -14.66
N ILE A 195 18.73 13.33 -13.71
CA ILE A 195 19.86 13.10 -12.79
C ILE A 195 21.16 12.88 -13.60
N LEU A 196 21.11 11.99 -14.59
CA LEU A 196 22.26 11.66 -15.44
C LEU A 196 22.60 12.75 -16.45
N ARG A 197 21.69 13.68 -16.74
CA ARG A 197 22.01 14.83 -17.59
C ARG A 197 22.87 15.85 -16.85
N PHE A 198 22.68 15.99 -15.55
CA PHE A 198 23.32 17.00 -14.69
C PHE A 198 24.34 16.40 -13.70
N PHE A 199 24.86 15.20 -13.97
CA PHE A 199 25.78 14.49 -13.06
C PHE A 199 27.23 15.01 -13.02
N LYS A 200 27.58 16.04 -13.79
CA LYS A 200 28.97 16.51 -13.89
C LYS A 200 29.23 17.71 -12.97
N GLY A 201 30.31 17.64 -12.19
CA GLY A 201 30.82 18.76 -11.42
C GLY A 201 29.90 19.18 -10.27
N ASP A 202 29.90 20.48 -9.96
CA ASP A 202 29.15 21.07 -8.83
C ASP A 202 27.63 20.92 -8.97
N ASP A 203 27.13 20.80 -10.20
CA ASP A 203 25.71 20.60 -10.49
C ASP A 203 25.17 19.31 -9.85
N PHE A 204 26.00 18.26 -9.81
CA PHE A 204 25.60 16.98 -9.22
C PHE A 204 25.43 17.07 -7.70
N ALA A 205 26.27 17.85 -7.02
CA ALA A 205 26.17 18.04 -5.57
C ALA A 205 24.83 18.68 -5.17
N VAL A 206 24.26 19.55 -6.02
CA VAL A 206 22.93 20.11 -5.82
C VAL A 206 21.85 19.03 -5.96
N ILE A 207 21.94 18.20 -6.99
CA ILE A 207 21.00 17.08 -7.21
C ILE A 207 21.07 16.06 -6.07
N GLN A 208 22.27 15.74 -5.57
CA GLN A 208 22.45 14.86 -4.42
C GLN A 208 21.78 15.42 -3.15
N ARG A 209 21.91 16.73 -2.89
CA ARG A 209 21.26 17.40 -1.76
C ARG A 209 19.74 17.43 -1.85
N ILE A 210 19.17 17.21 -3.04
CA ILE A 210 17.73 17.03 -3.25
C ILE A 210 17.32 15.58 -2.97
N ILE A 211 18.02 14.62 -3.59
CA ILE A 211 17.61 13.21 -3.55
C ILE A 211 17.81 12.59 -2.17
N GLN A 212 18.91 12.91 -1.48
CA GLN A 212 19.24 12.26 -0.20
C GLN A 212 18.20 12.51 0.90
N PRO A 213 17.74 13.75 1.15
CA PRO A 213 16.67 13.99 2.13
C PRO A 213 15.34 13.31 1.75
N ILE A 214 15.02 13.25 0.45
CA ILE A 214 13.80 12.56 -0.03
C ILE A 214 13.92 11.05 0.18
N LEU A 215 15.09 10.47 -0.10
CA LEU A 215 15.37 9.06 0.20
C LEU A 215 15.29 8.79 1.70
N GLU A 216 15.83 9.65 2.56
CA GLU A 216 15.71 9.52 4.01
C GLU A 216 14.24 9.57 4.45
N SER A 217 13.46 10.52 3.93
CA SER A 217 12.03 10.59 4.19
C SER A 217 11.26 9.36 3.69
N PHE A 218 11.66 8.80 2.54
CA PHE A 218 11.14 7.52 2.06
C PHE A 218 11.45 6.39 3.04
N MET A 219 12.68 6.31 3.55
CA MET A 219 13.07 5.27 4.50
C MET A 219 12.22 5.31 5.77
N ASP A 220 11.99 6.51 6.32
CA ASP A 220 11.14 6.68 7.50
C ASP A 220 9.68 6.29 7.21
N LYS A 221 9.10 6.81 6.12
CA LYS A 221 7.73 6.50 5.70
C LYS A 221 7.55 5.05 5.23
N SER A 222 8.61 4.34 4.87
CA SER A 222 8.52 2.94 4.44
C SER A 222 8.15 2.00 5.60
N GLN A 223 8.41 2.42 6.85
CA GLN A 223 8.13 1.63 8.06
C GLN A 223 6.63 1.48 8.32
N ILE A 224 5.83 2.49 7.97
CA ILE A 224 4.37 2.44 8.17
C ILE A 224 3.69 1.41 7.27
N ALA A 225 4.35 0.92 6.21
CA ALA A 225 3.79 -0.12 5.35
C ALA A 225 3.49 -1.42 6.12
N GLU A 226 4.37 -1.80 7.06
CA GLU A 226 4.14 -2.99 7.90
C GLU A 226 2.99 -2.76 8.88
N TYR A 227 2.94 -1.59 9.54
CA TYR A 227 1.87 -1.25 10.47
C TYR A 227 0.49 -1.21 9.78
N ILE A 228 0.40 -0.64 8.58
CA ILE A 228 -0.83 -0.63 7.78
C ILE A 228 -1.23 -2.05 7.41
N ALA A 229 -0.29 -2.89 6.99
CA ALA A 229 -0.58 -4.27 6.60
C ALA A 229 -1.09 -5.10 7.79
N LEU A 230 -0.44 -4.99 8.95
CA LEU A 230 -0.84 -5.69 10.17
C LEU A 230 -2.22 -5.24 10.63
N MET A 231 -2.44 -3.94 10.79
CA MET A 231 -3.73 -3.40 11.22
C MET A 231 -4.87 -3.82 10.28
N LEU A 232 -4.64 -3.79 8.95
CA LEU A 232 -5.63 -4.23 7.98
C LEU A 232 -5.95 -5.73 8.13
N MET A 233 -4.94 -6.55 8.38
CA MET A 233 -5.12 -7.98 8.61
C MET A 233 -5.94 -8.24 9.87
N GLU A 234 -5.65 -7.53 10.96
CA GLU A 234 -6.40 -7.66 12.22
C GLU A 234 -7.87 -7.27 12.04
N LEU A 235 -8.16 -6.16 11.36
CA LEU A 235 -9.54 -5.77 11.06
C LEU A 235 -10.26 -6.82 10.19
N ALA A 236 -9.57 -7.36 9.18
CA ALA A 236 -10.15 -8.39 8.30
C ALA A 236 -10.42 -9.70 9.05
N ILE A 237 -9.50 -10.15 9.92
CA ILE A 237 -9.68 -11.33 10.76
C ILE A 237 -10.81 -11.12 11.76
N ASN A 238 -10.93 -9.92 12.34
CA ASN A 238 -12.03 -9.61 13.25
C ASN A 238 -13.39 -9.72 12.53
N SER A 239 -13.54 -9.10 11.36
CA SER A 239 -14.75 -9.23 10.55
C SER A 239 -15.01 -10.69 10.12
N GLU A 240 -13.98 -11.47 9.76
CA GLU A 240 -14.08 -12.90 9.47
C GLU A 240 -14.62 -13.68 10.68
N ASN A 241 -14.03 -13.48 11.86
CA ASN A 241 -14.40 -14.17 13.10
C ASN A 241 -15.84 -13.84 13.52
N ASN A 242 -16.28 -12.60 13.34
CA ASN A 242 -17.66 -12.19 13.62
C ASN A 242 -18.64 -12.93 12.70
N ASN A 243 -18.34 -13.03 11.41
CA ASN A 243 -19.17 -13.80 10.47
C ASN A 243 -19.20 -15.28 10.84
N PHE A 244 -18.07 -15.84 11.28
CA PHE A 244 -17.98 -17.25 11.69
C PHE A 244 -18.79 -17.52 12.95
N ARG A 245 -18.70 -16.66 13.96
CA ARG A 245 -19.50 -16.76 15.20
C ARG A 245 -21.00 -16.65 14.91
N LYS A 246 -21.41 -15.69 14.06
CA LYS A 246 -22.80 -15.52 13.63
C LYS A 246 -23.33 -16.78 12.94
N GLU A 247 -22.57 -17.34 12.02
CA GLU A 247 -22.98 -18.55 11.31
C GLU A 247 -22.99 -19.79 12.22
N ALA A 248 -21.98 -19.94 13.08
CA ALA A 248 -21.91 -21.02 14.06
C ALA A 248 -23.14 -21.04 14.99
N LYS A 249 -23.54 -19.87 15.47
CA LYS A 249 -24.76 -19.69 16.30
C LYS A 249 -26.04 -20.13 15.60
N ILE A 250 -26.11 -19.98 14.28
CA ILE A 250 -27.27 -20.43 13.48
C ILE A 250 -27.20 -21.95 13.27
N MET A 251 -26.03 -22.48 12.89
CA MET A 251 -25.86 -23.88 12.52
C MET A 251 -25.86 -24.84 13.71
N TYR A 252 -25.36 -24.41 14.87
CA TYR A 252 -25.09 -25.27 16.03
C TYR A 252 -25.85 -24.85 17.29
N ARG A 253 -26.95 -24.10 17.12
CA ARG A 253 -27.77 -23.58 18.21
C ARG A 253 -28.15 -24.67 19.23
N GLY A 254 -27.67 -24.53 20.46
CA GLY A 254 -27.99 -25.44 21.56
C GLY A 254 -27.26 -26.78 21.56
N ILE A 255 -26.25 -26.96 20.70
CA ILE A 255 -25.50 -28.23 20.58
C ILE A 255 -24.10 -28.13 21.21
N MET A 256 -23.44 -26.96 21.10
CA MET A 256 -22.06 -26.76 21.59
C MET A 256 -21.80 -25.28 21.91
N ASP A 257 -20.71 -25.02 22.63
CA ASP A 257 -20.20 -23.65 22.81
C ASP A 257 -19.76 -23.08 21.46
N GLU A 258 -20.48 -22.05 21.01
CA GLU A 258 -20.31 -21.34 19.74
C GLU A 258 -18.89 -20.80 19.56
N THR A 259 -18.24 -20.45 20.68
CA THR A 259 -16.88 -19.89 20.69
C THR A 259 -15.83 -20.97 20.51
N GLN A 260 -16.09 -22.20 20.97
CA GLN A 260 -15.17 -23.33 20.75
C GLN A 260 -15.39 -23.99 19.38
N ALA A 261 -16.60 -23.90 18.83
CA ALA A 261 -16.98 -24.48 17.54
C ALA A 261 -16.14 -23.98 16.36
N ILE A 262 -15.75 -22.71 16.37
CA ILE A 262 -14.98 -22.07 15.28
C ILE A 262 -13.53 -22.55 15.19
N TYR A 263 -13.01 -23.20 16.24
CA TYR A 263 -11.66 -23.74 16.30
C TYR A 263 -11.57 -25.20 15.84
N ASP A 264 -12.71 -25.90 15.76
CA ASP A 264 -12.76 -27.24 15.15
C ASP A 264 -12.61 -27.13 13.63
N PRO A 265 -11.58 -27.77 13.01
CA PRO A 265 -11.33 -27.63 11.58
C PRO A 265 -12.46 -28.12 10.66
N ASP A 266 -13.22 -29.14 11.07
CA ASP A 266 -14.29 -29.71 10.26
C ASP A 266 -15.57 -28.88 10.37
N ILE A 267 -15.82 -28.31 11.55
CA ILE A 267 -16.90 -27.33 11.75
C ILE A 267 -16.58 -26.05 10.98
N ARG A 268 -15.35 -25.54 11.08
CA ARG A 268 -14.90 -24.35 10.35
C ARG A 268 -15.09 -24.49 8.84
N LYS A 269 -14.76 -25.65 8.25
CA LYS A 269 -15.02 -25.92 6.82
C LYS A 269 -16.50 -25.84 6.46
N LYS A 270 -17.40 -26.36 7.31
CA LYS A 270 -18.85 -26.30 7.09
C LYS A 270 -19.35 -24.86 7.18
N ILE A 271 -18.88 -24.09 8.15
CA ILE A 271 -19.18 -22.65 8.28
C ILE A 271 -18.74 -21.89 7.02
N ILE A 272 -17.50 -22.10 6.56
CA ILE A 272 -16.97 -21.46 5.34
C ILE A 272 -17.84 -21.81 4.13
N SER A 273 -18.28 -23.07 4.00
CA SER A 273 -19.17 -23.47 2.91
C SER A 273 -20.52 -22.76 2.93
N GLU A 274 -21.09 -22.56 4.12
CA GLU A 274 -22.38 -21.88 4.28
C GLU A 274 -22.25 -20.37 4.02
N ILE A 275 -21.21 -19.73 4.54
CA ILE A 275 -20.88 -18.32 4.23
C ILE A 275 -20.70 -18.12 2.73
N THR A 276 -20.02 -19.06 2.06
CA THR A 276 -19.83 -19.05 0.61
C THR A 276 -21.15 -19.20 -0.14
N ARG A 277 -22.03 -20.09 0.32
CA ARG A 277 -23.38 -20.29 -0.24
C ARG A 277 -24.24 -19.02 -0.08
N LYS A 278 -24.17 -18.36 1.08
CA LYS A 278 -24.89 -17.12 1.40
C LYS A 278 -24.30 -15.86 0.77
N ARG A 279 -23.05 -15.93 0.28
CA ARG A 279 -22.26 -14.80 -0.24
C ARG A 279 -22.05 -13.70 0.80
N GLU A 280 -21.83 -14.08 2.06
CA GLU A 280 -21.56 -13.18 3.18
C GLU A 280 -20.05 -12.97 3.35
N PHE A 281 -19.43 -12.42 2.32
CA PHE A 281 -17.99 -12.24 2.27
C PHE A 281 -17.52 -10.94 2.91
N VAL A 282 -16.30 -10.97 3.44
CA VAL A 282 -15.55 -9.76 3.76
C VAL A 282 -14.81 -9.31 2.50
N SER A 283 -14.76 -8.00 2.26
CA SER A 283 -14.03 -7.43 1.13
C SER A 283 -13.07 -6.34 1.57
N ILE A 284 -11.86 -6.33 1.02
CA ILE A 284 -10.90 -5.25 1.20
C ILE A 284 -10.69 -4.57 -0.14
N SER A 285 -10.82 -3.25 -0.19
CA SER A 285 -10.51 -2.44 -1.36
C SER A 285 -9.44 -1.40 -1.06
N TRP A 286 -8.44 -1.31 -1.93
CA TRP A 286 -7.47 -0.23 -1.95
C TRP A 286 -7.82 0.71 -3.11
N ARG A 287 -8.08 1.98 -2.82
CA ARG A 287 -8.30 3.04 -3.80
C ARG A 287 -7.12 3.99 -3.80
N PHE A 288 -6.65 4.31 -5.00
CA PHE A 288 -5.49 5.18 -5.19
C PHE A 288 -5.94 6.51 -5.78
N GLY A 289 -5.67 7.60 -5.07
CA GLY A 289 -5.85 8.94 -5.58
C GLY A 289 -4.71 9.35 -6.53
N GLY A 290 -4.99 10.25 -7.47
CA GLY A 290 -3.96 10.81 -8.36
C GLY A 290 -4.06 10.42 -9.83
N GLY A 291 -5.26 10.20 -10.38
CA GLY A 291 -5.45 10.27 -11.82
C GLY A 291 -5.16 11.69 -12.35
N SER A 292 -4.91 11.82 -13.66
CA SER A 292 -4.60 13.09 -14.35
C SER A 292 -5.63 14.21 -14.11
N THR A 293 -6.82 13.87 -13.61
CA THR A 293 -7.96 14.77 -13.38
C THR A 293 -8.30 15.03 -11.91
N SER A 294 -7.60 14.41 -10.94
CA SER A 294 -8.00 14.50 -9.53
C SER A 294 -7.25 15.62 -8.78
N ILE A 295 -7.86 16.81 -8.71
CA ILE A 295 -7.40 17.95 -7.90
C ILE A 295 -7.78 17.69 -6.43
N GLY A 296 -6.82 17.80 -5.50
CA GLY A 296 -7.05 17.69 -4.05
C GLY A 296 -7.00 16.27 -3.45
N THR A 297 -6.91 15.21 -4.26
CA THR A 297 -6.77 13.81 -3.81
C THR A 297 -5.46 13.14 -4.27
N GLN A 298 -4.49 13.94 -4.70
CA GLN A 298 -3.17 13.44 -5.10
C GLN A 298 -2.46 12.78 -3.89
N ASN A 299 -1.82 11.64 -4.13
CA ASN A 299 -1.07 10.86 -3.12
C ASN A 299 -1.92 10.32 -1.96
N ARG A 300 -3.25 10.22 -2.15
CA ARG A 300 -4.14 9.60 -1.17
C ARG A 300 -4.25 8.10 -1.39
N LEU A 301 -4.04 7.31 -0.34
CA LEU A 301 -4.42 5.90 -0.29
C LEU A 301 -5.66 5.79 0.59
N GLN A 302 -6.72 5.15 0.09
CA GLN A 302 -7.85 4.75 0.90
C GLN A 302 -7.94 3.24 0.93
N ILE A 303 -8.03 2.66 2.12
CA ILE A 303 -8.29 1.24 2.32
C ILE A 303 -9.68 1.12 2.92
N MET A 304 -10.53 0.29 2.33
CA MET A 304 -11.92 0.12 2.74
C MET A 304 -12.16 -1.36 3.03
N LEU A 305 -12.56 -1.67 4.26
CA LEU A 305 -13.03 -2.99 4.66
C LEU A 305 -14.56 -2.98 4.65
N TYR A 306 -15.17 -3.88 3.89
CA TYR A 306 -16.62 -4.04 3.81
C TYR A 306 -17.01 -5.35 4.47
N ASN A 307 -17.96 -5.27 5.41
CA ASN A 307 -18.58 -6.44 6.01
C ASN A 307 -20.08 -6.18 6.22
N LYS A 308 -20.91 -7.23 6.09
CA LYS A 308 -22.32 -7.14 6.44
C LYS A 308 -22.45 -7.36 7.94
N GLU A 309 -22.56 -6.27 8.70
CA GLU A 309 -22.60 -6.32 10.16
C GLU A 309 -23.88 -5.74 10.72
N ASP A 310 -24.46 -6.45 11.69
CA ASP A 310 -25.63 -6.00 12.45
C ASP A 310 -25.24 -5.11 13.65
N VAL A 311 -23.93 -4.90 13.88
CA VAL A 311 -23.36 -4.27 15.10
C VAL A 311 -22.60 -2.97 14.79
N TYR A 312 -23.12 -2.18 13.86
CA TYR A 312 -22.48 -0.94 13.41
C TYR A 312 -22.26 0.08 14.54
N ASP A 313 -23.25 0.28 15.41
CA ASP A 313 -23.18 1.32 16.45
C ASP A 313 -22.06 1.03 17.47
N GLU A 314 -21.91 -0.22 17.90
CA GLU A 314 -20.83 -0.65 18.80
C GLU A 314 -19.45 -0.44 18.15
N LEU A 315 -19.30 -0.85 16.89
CA LEU A 315 -18.04 -0.72 16.17
C LEU A 315 -17.66 0.74 15.94
N LYS A 316 -18.65 1.60 15.68
CA LYS A 316 -18.45 3.05 15.54
C LYS A 316 -18.04 3.70 16.85
N GLU A 317 -18.78 3.46 17.94
CA GLU A 317 -18.47 4.02 19.26
C GLU A 317 -17.08 3.59 19.74
N ASN A 318 -16.71 2.34 19.48
CA ASN A 318 -15.40 1.78 19.79
C ASN A 318 -14.26 2.45 19.00
N ILE A 319 -14.45 2.73 17.71
CA ILE A 319 -13.43 3.45 16.91
C ILE A 319 -13.33 4.92 17.31
N ASP A 320 -14.47 5.59 17.53
CA ASP A 320 -14.50 7.02 17.87
C ASP A 320 -13.93 7.30 19.28
N SER A 321 -14.21 6.43 20.26
CA SER A 321 -13.67 6.55 21.63
C SER A 321 -12.15 6.35 21.68
N GLN A 322 -11.59 5.44 20.88
CA GLN A 322 -10.15 5.19 20.85
C GLN A 322 -9.35 6.21 20.03
N LYS A 323 -9.99 6.93 19.10
CA LYS A 323 -9.38 8.14 18.51
C LYS A 323 -9.10 9.23 19.55
N ALA A 324 -9.93 9.29 20.60
CA ALA A 324 -9.82 10.28 21.66
C ALA A 324 -8.86 9.87 22.79
N SER A 325 -8.52 8.58 22.93
CA SER A 325 -7.62 8.09 23.96
C SER A 325 -6.16 8.24 23.53
N SER A 326 -5.37 8.99 24.30
CA SER A 326 -3.93 9.09 24.06
C SER A 326 -3.23 7.80 24.49
N SER A 327 -2.56 7.15 23.55
CA SER A 327 -1.61 5.99 23.59
C SER A 327 -0.62 5.88 24.77
N LYS A 328 -0.58 6.82 25.72
CA LYS A 328 0.56 7.07 26.60
C LYS A 328 0.90 5.98 27.63
N GLU A 329 0.11 4.93 27.83
CA GLU A 329 0.27 4.11 29.04
C GLU A 329 0.63 2.62 28.87
N LYS A 330 0.65 2.02 27.66
CA LYS A 330 1.11 0.63 27.46
C LYS A 330 1.75 0.46 26.08
N SER A 331 2.64 -0.52 25.86
CA SER A 331 3.08 -0.88 24.50
C SER A 331 2.12 -1.89 23.85
N LEU A 332 2.13 -2.02 22.52
CA LEU A 332 1.38 -3.07 21.79
C LEU A 332 1.67 -4.46 22.34
N ILE A 333 2.92 -4.73 22.70
CA ILE A 333 3.37 -6.00 23.30
C ILE A 333 2.77 -6.19 24.70
N ASP A 334 2.75 -5.14 25.53
CA ASP A 334 2.14 -5.22 26.86
C ASP A 334 0.64 -5.47 26.78
N PHE A 335 -0.01 -4.90 25.76
CA PHE A 335 -1.42 -5.15 25.48
C PHE A 335 -1.67 -6.60 25.10
N TYR A 336 -0.94 -7.15 24.10
CA TYR A 336 -1.04 -8.57 23.72
C TYR A 336 -0.83 -9.52 24.89
N ASN A 337 0.08 -9.17 25.82
CA ASN A 337 0.35 -9.97 27.00
C ASN A 337 -0.71 -9.84 28.11
N THR A 338 -1.56 -8.80 28.07
CA THR A 338 -2.59 -8.53 29.09
C THR A 338 -4.03 -8.70 28.62
N SER A 339 -4.29 -8.73 27.31
CA SER A 339 -5.61 -8.99 26.73
C SER A 339 -5.97 -10.47 26.85
N SER A 340 -7.09 -10.78 27.49
CA SER A 340 -7.66 -12.13 27.53
C SER A 340 -8.33 -12.48 26.19
N GLU A 341 -8.50 -13.77 25.88
CA GLU A 341 -9.11 -14.27 24.63
C GLU A 341 -10.57 -13.79 24.38
N GLN A 342 -11.20 -13.12 25.36
CA GLN A 342 -12.54 -12.54 25.23
C GLN A 342 -12.55 -11.11 24.68
N ASP A 343 -11.39 -10.47 24.53
CA ASP A 343 -11.24 -9.04 24.18
C ASP A 343 -10.83 -8.83 22.70
N ASP A 344 -11.19 -9.75 21.79
CA ASP A 344 -10.83 -9.74 20.35
C ASP A 344 -11.15 -8.43 19.62
N THR A 345 -12.19 -7.69 20.06
CA THR A 345 -12.58 -6.40 19.48
C THR A 345 -11.64 -5.26 19.88
N SER A 346 -11.01 -5.35 21.05
CA SER A 346 -10.15 -4.30 21.62
C SER A 346 -8.79 -4.19 20.92
N LEU A 347 -8.30 -5.29 20.36
CA LEU A 347 -6.96 -5.40 19.78
C LEU A 347 -6.84 -4.61 18.46
N GLY A 348 -7.78 -4.80 17.52
CA GLY A 348 -7.81 -4.07 16.25
C GLY A 348 -7.93 -2.55 16.42
N LEU A 349 -8.55 -2.10 17.52
CA LEU A 349 -8.74 -0.69 17.84
C LEU A 349 -7.48 -0.06 18.45
N TYR A 350 -6.72 -0.82 19.25
CA TYR A 350 -5.42 -0.40 19.76
C TYR A 350 -4.38 -0.22 18.64
N TYR A 351 -4.50 -1.01 17.56
CA TYR A 351 -3.68 -0.80 16.36
C TYR A 351 -3.97 0.55 15.66
N LEU A 352 -5.19 1.09 15.74
CA LEU A 352 -5.52 2.37 15.11
C LEU A 352 -4.82 3.54 15.82
N SER A 353 -4.78 3.54 17.15
CA SER A 353 -4.09 4.57 17.92
C SER A 353 -2.58 4.51 17.67
N TYR A 354 -1.98 3.32 17.69
CA TYR A 354 -0.56 3.13 17.36
C TYR A 354 -0.23 3.53 15.92
N LEU A 355 -1.09 3.19 14.95
CA LEU A 355 -0.90 3.56 13.56
C LEU A 355 -0.97 5.08 13.36
N SER A 356 -1.88 5.77 14.07
CA SER A 356 -1.94 7.24 14.11
C SER A 356 -0.62 7.83 14.65
N GLU A 357 -0.16 7.26 15.77
CA GLU A 357 1.18 7.30 16.35
C GLU A 357 2.32 7.41 15.33
N ALA A 358 2.45 6.29 14.62
CA ALA A 358 3.50 6.05 13.65
C ALA A 358 3.38 6.99 12.45
N CYS A 359 2.16 7.24 11.95
CA CYS A 359 1.90 8.14 10.83
C CYS A 359 2.30 9.59 11.16
N GLN A 360 1.98 10.07 12.37
CA GLN A 360 2.33 11.42 12.80
C GLN A 360 3.85 11.62 12.86
N LYS A 361 4.60 10.62 13.36
CA LYS A 361 6.08 10.67 13.43
C LYS A 361 6.74 10.84 12.07
N VAL A 362 6.13 10.32 11.01
CA VAL A 362 6.66 10.36 9.64
C VAL A 362 5.90 11.36 8.74
N ASN A 363 5.13 12.27 9.34
CA ASN A 363 4.35 13.31 8.66
C ASN A 363 3.43 12.74 7.57
N VAL A 364 2.68 11.69 7.90
CA VAL A 364 1.60 11.12 7.08
C VAL A 364 0.29 11.42 7.79
N LYS A 365 -0.67 12.02 7.09
CA LYS A 365 -1.99 12.29 7.67
C LYS A 365 -2.81 11.01 7.60
N PHE A 366 -3.29 10.55 8.75
CA PHE A 366 -4.12 9.37 8.89
C PHE A 366 -5.49 9.75 9.47
N ASP A 367 -6.55 9.17 8.90
CA ASP A 367 -7.90 9.23 9.44
C ASP A 367 -8.62 7.90 9.20
N SER A 368 -9.51 7.52 10.13
CA SER A 368 -10.33 6.32 10.04
C SER A 368 -11.82 6.69 10.15
N LEU A 369 -12.71 6.01 9.45
CA LEU A 369 -14.15 6.33 9.51
C LEU A 369 -14.97 5.05 9.37
N VAL A 370 -16.00 4.91 10.20
CA VAL A 370 -16.98 3.83 10.10
C VAL A 370 -18.28 4.41 9.56
N ASN A 371 -18.79 3.82 8.48
CA ASN A 371 -20.11 4.15 7.93
C ASN A 371 -20.91 2.86 7.69
N GLN A 372 -22.23 2.97 7.65
CA GLN A 372 -23.12 1.89 7.22
C GLN A 372 -23.95 2.34 6.03
N PHE A 373 -24.01 1.53 4.98
CA PHE A 373 -24.93 1.76 3.87
C PHE A 373 -26.31 1.20 4.21
N SER A 374 -27.27 2.11 4.42
CA SER A 374 -28.65 1.82 4.85
C SER A 374 -29.43 0.91 3.90
N THR A 375 -29.01 0.77 2.64
CA THR A 375 -29.73 -0.06 1.67
C THR A 375 -29.40 -1.55 1.79
N ASN A 376 -28.25 -1.92 2.37
CA ASN A 376 -27.70 -3.27 2.32
C ASN A 376 -27.08 -3.76 3.65
N ASP A 377 -27.23 -3.01 4.74
CA ASP A 377 -26.58 -3.27 6.05
C ASP A 377 -25.06 -3.51 5.93
N LEU A 378 -24.44 -2.82 4.96
CA LEU A 378 -23.02 -2.96 4.68
C LEU A 378 -22.24 -1.95 5.52
N THR A 379 -21.57 -2.45 6.56
CA THR A 379 -20.64 -1.68 7.38
C THR A 379 -19.31 -1.55 6.64
N VAL A 380 -18.76 -0.33 6.67
CA VAL A 380 -17.55 0.03 5.97
C VAL A 380 -16.61 0.77 6.90
N ILE A 381 -15.44 0.19 7.11
CA ILE A 381 -14.31 0.85 7.77
C ILE A 381 -13.42 1.42 6.69
N THR A 382 -13.27 2.74 6.66
CA THR A 382 -12.42 3.47 5.72
C THR A 382 -11.19 3.99 6.44
N LEU A 383 -10.02 3.68 5.93
CA LEU A 383 -8.74 4.18 6.41
C LEU A 383 -8.14 5.06 5.32
N SER A 384 -7.92 6.33 5.61
CA SER A 384 -7.41 7.32 4.68
C SER A 384 -6.01 7.73 5.09
N PHE A 385 -5.07 7.58 4.16
CA PHE A 385 -3.68 8.02 4.31
C PHE A 385 -3.37 9.07 3.25
N ASN A 386 -2.78 10.18 3.66
CA ASN A 386 -2.24 11.20 2.78
C ASN A 386 -0.76 11.36 3.11
N PHE A 387 0.08 10.87 2.19
CA PHE A 387 1.50 10.65 2.42
C PHE A 387 2.35 11.91 2.24
#